data_AF-A0A0N1BZT2-F1
#
_entry.id   AF-A0A0N1BZT2-F1
#
_cell.length_a   1.000
_cell.length_b   1.000
_cell.length_c   1.000
_cell.angle_alpha   90.00
_cell.angle_beta   90.00
_cell.angle_gamma   90.00
#
_symmetry.space_group_name_H-M   'P 1'
#
loop_
_entity.id
_entity.type
_entity.pdbx_description
1 polymer ?
#
loop_
_entity_poly.entity_id
_entity_poly.type
_entity_poly.pdbx_seq_one_letter_code
_entity_poly.pdbx_strand_id
1 'polypeptide(L)'
;MSVRSIRFSQTAREQLSRLKRHTGIEHMNVLARWGLCTSLAETIPPPAAKIPADSNLEMSWEVFGGRYADILLALVKQRCFEDGLGDDDELVAQQLRLHIHRGLSYLAGDRKLRSIADLINRADRAV
;
A
#
# COMPACT_ATOMS: atom_id res chain seq x y z
N MET A 1 -4.09 -17.73 -6.32
CA MET A 1 -5.47 -17.27 -6.00
C MET A 1 -5.48 -16.86 -4.52
N SER A 2 -6.21 -15.86 -4.05
CA SER A 2 -6.14 -14.44 -4.49
C SER A 2 -6.92 -13.54 -3.54
N VAL A 3 -6.30 -12.45 -3.10
CA VAL A 3 -7.01 -11.28 -2.56
C VAL A 3 -8.14 -10.90 -3.53
N ARG A 4 -9.37 -10.79 -3.04
CA ARG A 4 -10.54 -10.45 -3.89
C ARG A 4 -10.76 -8.95 -3.99
N SER A 5 -10.70 -8.29 -2.84
CA SER A 5 -10.87 -6.85 -2.72
C SER A 5 -10.05 -6.31 -1.56
N ILE A 6 -9.84 -5.00 -1.58
CA ILE A 6 -9.16 -4.26 -0.52
C ILE A 6 -10.12 -3.18 -0.05
N ARG A 7 -10.55 -3.28 1.22
CA ARG A 7 -11.30 -2.21 1.88
C ARG A 7 -10.36 -1.37 2.73
N PHE A 8 -10.41 -0.07 2.51
CA PHE A 8 -9.56 0.91 3.19
C PHE A 8 -10.24 1.43 4.45
N SER A 9 -9.45 1.93 5.39
CA SER A 9 -9.96 2.69 6.53
C SER A 9 -10.26 4.13 6.13
N GLN A 10 -11.02 4.84 6.95
CA GLN A 10 -11.33 6.24 6.74
C GLN A 10 -10.05 7.09 6.72
N THR A 11 -9.11 6.82 7.62
CA THR A 11 -7.79 7.45 7.64
C THR A 11 -7.03 7.23 6.32
N ALA A 12 -7.01 5.99 5.80
CA ALA A 12 -6.32 5.71 4.54
C ALA A 12 -6.98 6.44 3.35
N ARG A 13 -8.32 6.55 3.32
CA ARG A 13 -9.04 7.34 2.32
C ARG A 13 -8.64 8.82 2.35
N GLU A 14 -8.50 9.40 3.54
CA GLU A 14 -8.06 10.78 3.72
C GLU A 14 -6.61 10.99 3.28
N GLN A 15 -5.72 10.05 3.64
CA GLN A 15 -4.32 10.03 3.20
C GLN A 15 -4.21 9.99 1.68
N LEU A 16 -4.95 9.07 1.03
CA LEU A 16 -5.02 8.95 -0.43
C LEU A 16 -5.55 10.24 -1.08
N SER A 17 -6.60 10.84 -0.50
CA SER A 17 -7.16 12.10 -1.00
C SER A 17 -6.15 13.25 -0.90
N ARG A 18 -5.37 13.31 0.18
CA ARG A 18 -4.30 14.30 0.36
C ARG A 18 -3.16 14.08 -0.64
N LEU A 19 -2.70 12.84 -0.82
CA LEU A 19 -1.65 12.50 -1.77
C LEU A 19 -2.07 12.82 -3.21
N LYS A 20 -3.33 12.54 -3.59
CA LYS A 20 -3.90 12.94 -4.88
C LYS A 20 -3.83 14.45 -5.11
N ARG A 21 -4.19 15.26 -4.11
CA ARG A 21 -4.10 16.73 -4.20
C ARG A 21 -2.67 17.23 -4.38
N HIS A 22 -1.70 16.65 -3.69
CA HIS A 22 -0.29 17.07 -3.82
C HIS A 22 0.33 16.62 -5.15
N THR A 23 0.07 15.38 -5.56
CA THR A 23 0.78 14.75 -6.68
C THR A 23 0.07 14.92 -8.02
N GLY A 24 -1.23 15.24 -8.02
CA GLY A 24 -2.04 15.25 -9.24
C GLY A 24 -2.37 13.85 -9.79
N ILE A 25 -1.91 12.77 -9.15
CA ILE A 25 -2.24 11.39 -9.56
C ILE A 25 -3.72 11.14 -9.35
N GLU A 26 -4.45 10.90 -10.45
CA GLU A 26 -5.90 10.85 -10.43
C GLU A 26 -6.46 9.65 -9.65
N HIS A 27 -5.87 8.46 -9.84
CA HIS A 27 -6.43 7.23 -9.31
C HIS A 27 -5.78 6.83 -7.98
N MET A 28 -6.62 6.58 -6.98
CA MET A 28 -6.17 6.19 -5.64
C MET A 28 -5.49 4.82 -5.60
N ASN A 29 -5.81 3.91 -6.52
CA ASN A 29 -5.11 2.62 -6.64
C ASN A 29 -3.62 2.80 -6.93
N VAL A 30 -3.25 3.77 -7.78
CA VAL A 30 -1.84 4.09 -8.07
C VAL A 30 -1.13 4.54 -6.80
N LEU A 31 -1.71 5.48 -6.05
CA LEU A 31 -1.15 5.94 -4.78
C LEU A 31 -1.09 4.85 -3.71
N ALA A 32 -2.08 3.96 -3.68
CA ALA A 32 -2.07 2.82 -2.77
C ALA A 32 -0.98 1.80 -3.13
N ARG A 33 -0.67 1.58 -4.42
CA ARG A 33 0.51 0.81 -4.86
C ARG A 33 1.82 1.47 -4.42
N TRP A 34 1.94 2.80 -4.54
CA TRP A 34 3.09 3.53 -3.99
C TRP A 34 3.23 3.31 -2.49
N GLY A 35 2.13 3.34 -1.74
CA GLY A 35 2.11 2.99 -0.32
C GLY A 35 2.61 1.56 -0.07
N LEU A 36 2.06 0.58 -0.80
CA LEU A 36 2.51 -0.82 -0.71
C LEU A 36 4.03 -0.95 -0.95
N CYS A 37 4.55 -0.44 -2.06
CA CYS A 37 5.97 -0.53 -2.39
C CYS A 37 6.86 0.22 -1.37
N THR A 38 6.44 1.41 -0.92
CA THR A 38 7.14 2.16 0.13
C THR A 38 7.27 1.33 1.39
N SER A 39 6.21 0.61 1.76
CA SER A 39 6.22 -0.25 2.94
C SER A 39 7.04 -1.53 2.73
N LEU A 40 7.02 -2.13 1.55
CA LEU A 40 7.80 -3.34 1.26
C LEU A 40 9.31 -3.07 1.25
N ALA A 41 9.74 -1.84 0.94
CA ALA A 41 11.14 -1.43 0.95
C ALA A 41 11.75 -1.34 2.36
N GLU A 42 10.92 -1.27 3.41
CA GLU A 42 11.40 -1.24 4.80
C GLU A 42 11.86 -2.63 5.26
N THR A 43 12.97 -2.70 5.99
CA THR A 43 13.49 -3.98 6.52
C THR A 43 12.63 -4.54 7.64
N ILE A 44 12.01 -3.67 8.45
CA ILE A 44 11.19 -4.08 9.59
C ILE A 44 9.77 -4.41 9.12
N PRO A 45 9.16 -5.54 9.55
CA PRO A 45 7.76 -5.86 9.26
C PRO A 45 6.80 -4.78 9.77
N PRO A 46 5.62 -4.60 9.14
CA PRO A 46 4.60 -3.73 9.72
C PRO A 46 4.13 -4.28 11.08
N PRO A 47 3.91 -3.42 12.09
CA PRO A 47 3.43 -3.88 13.39
C PRO A 47 2.04 -4.49 13.26
N ALA A 48 1.74 -5.49 14.09
CA ALA A 48 0.40 -6.05 14.19
C ALA A 48 -0.58 -4.95 14.62
N ALA A 49 -1.52 -4.61 13.74
CA ALA A 49 -2.52 -3.58 13.99
C ALA A 49 -3.87 -3.98 13.45
N LYS A 50 -4.94 -3.71 14.22
CA LYS A 50 -6.30 -3.87 13.73
C LYS A 50 -6.65 -2.67 12.86
N ILE A 51 -6.74 -2.89 11.54
CA ILE A 51 -7.17 -1.85 10.59
C ILE A 51 -8.70 -1.81 10.57
N PRO A 52 -9.34 -0.70 10.95
CA PRO A 52 -10.79 -0.59 10.86
C PRO A 52 -11.26 -0.63 9.40
N ALA A 53 -12.42 -1.23 9.19
CA ALA A 53 -13.10 -1.32 7.90
C ALA A 53 -14.25 -0.29 7.83
N ASP A 54 -13.95 0.94 8.23
CA ASP A 54 -14.89 2.03 8.51
C ASP A 54 -15.10 2.99 7.33
N SER A 55 -14.43 2.76 6.20
CA SER A 55 -14.66 3.52 4.96
C SER A 55 -15.47 2.73 3.93
N ASN A 56 -16.17 3.46 3.07
CA ASN A 56 -16.79 2.93 1.86
C ASN A 56 -15.79 2.82 0.68
N LEU A 57 -14.53 3.20 0.87
CA LEU A 57 -13.51 3.01 -0.16
C LEU A 57 -13.09 1.53 -0.21
N GLU A 58 -13.52 0.86 -1.26
CA GLU A 58 -13.16 -0.51 -1.57
C GLU A 58 -12.85 -0.63 -3.08
N MET A 59 -11.90 -1.48 -3.43
CA MET A 59 -11.61 -1.80 -4.83
C MET A 59 -11.30 -3.29 -4.97
N SER A 60 -11.70 -3.87 -6.11
CA SER A 60 -11.32 -5.25 -6.43
C SER A 60 -9.80 -5.36 -6.60
N TRP A 61 -9.26 -6.56 -6.42
CA TRP A 61 -7.84 -6.80 -6.65
C TRP A 61 -7.42 -6.51 -8.10
N GLU A 62 -8.29 -6.79 -9.06
CA GLU A 62 -8.06 -6.44 -10.46
C GLU A 62 -7.89 -4.92 -10.67
N VAL A 63 -8.76 -4.11 -10.06
CA VAL A 63 -8.63 -2.64 -10.10
C VAL A 63 -7.40 -2.18 -9.32
N PHE A 64 -7.15 -2.76 -8.14
CA PHE A 64 -6.01 -2.41 -7.32
C PHE A 64 -4.70 -2.72 -8.03
N GLY A 65 -4.51 -3.94 -8.54
CA GLY A 65 -3.24 -4.42 -9.10
C GLY A 65 -3.06 -4.10 -10.57
N GLY A 66 -4.15 -4.11 -11.36
CA GLY A 66 -4.10 -3.97 -12.81
C GLY A 66 -3.08 -4.91 -13.44
N ARG A 67 -2.28 -4.40 -14.37
CA ARG A 67 -1.16 -5.15 -14.99
C ARG A 67 -0.05 -5.58 -14.01
N TYR A 68 -0.05 -5.07 -12.78
CA TYR A 68 0.95 -5.40 -11.76
C TYR A 68 0.40 -6.35 -10.70
N ALA A 69 -0.82 -6.86 -10.85
CA ALA A 69 -1.47 -7.70 -9.86
C ALA A 69 -0.59 -8.88 -9.43
N ASP A 70 -0.08 -9.65 -10.39
CA ASP A 70 0.69 -10.86 -10.07
C ASP A 70 2.01 -10.54 -9.36
N ILE A 71 2.75 -9.52 -9.83
CA ILE A 71 4.02 -9.13 -9.21
C ILE A 71 3.82 -8.52 -7.81
N LEU A 72 2.77 -7.72 -7.60
CA LEU A 72 2.47 -7.17 -6.28
C LEU A 72 2.08 -8.28 -5.30
N LEU A 73 1.30 -9.27 -5.73
CA LEU A 73 0.97 -10.41 -4.88
C LEU A 73 2.21 -11.24 -4.55
N ALA A 74 3.06 -11.51 -5.55
CA ALA A 74 4.31 -12.23 -5.36
C ALA A 74 5.23 -11.53 -4.35
N LEU A 75 5.37 -10.21 -4.44
CA LEU A 75 6.17 -9.43 -3.49
C LEU A 75 5.62 -9.50 -2.06
N VAL A 76 4.29 -9.46 -1.88
CA VAL A 76 3.70 -9.62 -0.54
C VAL A 76 3.93 -11.03 0.00
N LYS A 77 3.75 -12.08 -0.82
CA LYS A 77 4.02 -13.46 -0.42
C LYS A 77 5.49 -13.68 -0.05
N GLN A 78 6.39 -13.16 -0.88
CA GLN A 78 7.83 -13.18 -0.60
C GLN A 78 8.14 -12.52 0.73
N ARG A 79 7.53 -11.35 1.00
CA ARG A 79 7.73 -10.67 2.27
C ARG A 79 7.19 -11.48 3.47
N CYS A 80 6.03 -12.10 3.36
CA CYS A 80 5.52 -12.99 4.41
C CYS A 80 6.46 -14.17 4.69
N PHE A 81 7.10 -14.72 3.64
CA PHE A 81 8.08 -15.79 3.78
C PHE A 81 9.35 -15.31 4.50
N GLU A 82 9.90 -14.16 4.10
CA GLU A 82 11.07 -13.53 4.74
C GLU A 82 10.81 -13.21 6.22
N ASP A 83 9.59 -12.78 6.55
CA ASP A 83 9.18 -12.48 7.92
C ASP A 83 8.78 -13.74 8.73
N GLY A 84 8.86 -14.94 8.14
CA GLY A 84 8.57 -16.21 8.80
C GLY A 84 7.10 -16.45 9.13
N LEU A 85 6.17 -15.79 8.42
CA LEU A 85 4.73 -15.85 8.69
C LEU A 85 4.02 -16.97 7.92
N GLY A 86 4.54 -17.39 6.76
CA GLY A 86 3.91 -18.35 5.84
C GLY A 86 3.19 -17.66 4.66
N ASP A 87 2.41 -18.41 3.89
CA ASP A 87 1.81 -17.94 2.63
C ASP A 87 0.30 -18.19 2.50
N ASP A 88 -0.36 -18.44 3.63
CA ASP A 88 -1.82 -18.56 3.72
C ASP A 88 -2.53 -17.32 3.15
N ASP A 89 -3.66 -17.53 2.47
CA ASP A 89 -4.34 -16.47 1.73
C ASP A 89 -4.92 -15.38 2.64
N GLU A 90 -5.44 -15.74 3.83
CA GLU A 90 -5.96 -14.76 4.79
C GLU A 90 -4.82 -13.94 5.39
N LEU A 91 -3.72 -14.61 5.73
CA LEU A 91 -2.50 -13.97 6.21
C LEU A 91 -1.93 -12.99 5.17
N VAL A 92 -1.80 -13.41 3.91
CA VAL A 92 -1.29 -12.56 2.82
C VAL A 92 -2.22 -11.37 2.59
N ALA A 93 -3.54 -11.55 2.65
CA ALA A 93 -4.50 -10.46 2.55
C ALA A 93 -4.39 -9.47 3.73
N GLN A 94 -4.17 -9.97 4.94
CA GLN A 94 -3.93 -9.15 6.13
C GLN A 94 -2.62 -8.36 5.99
N GLN A 95 -1.53 -9.01 5.59
CA GLN A 95 -0.22 -8.37 5.42
C GLN A 95 -0.25 -7.32 4.31
N LEU A 96 -0.92 -7.60 3.18
CA LEU A 96 -1.16 -6.62 2.13
C LEU A 96 -1.80 -5.34 2.71
N ARG A 97 -2.85 -5.47 3.53
CA ARG A 97 -3.51 -4.31 4.15
C ARG A 97 -2.58 -3.58 5.13
N LEU A 98 -1.84 -4.30 5.97
CA LEU A 98 -0.86 -3.71 6.88
C LEU A 98 0.19 -2.91 6.12
N HIS A 99 0.74 -3.47 5.05
CA HIS A 99 1.75 -2.81 4.24
C HIS A 99 1.20 -1.55 3.56
N ILE A 100 0.04 -1.62 2.91
CA ILE A 100 -0.60 -0.46 2.26
C ILE A 100 -0.79 0.68 3.28
N HIS A 101 -1.38 0.38 4.44
CA HIS A 101 -1.70 1.40 5.44
C HIS A 101 -0.46 2.03 6.08
N ARG A 102 0.57 1.23 6.37
CA ARG A 102 1.85 1.75 6.86
C ARG A 102 2.49 2.69 5.83
N GLY A 103 2.59 2.25 4.59
CA GLY A 103 3.21 3.04 3.53
C GLY A 103 2.44 4.32 3.22
N LEU A 104 1.10 4.29 3.21
CA LEU A 104 0.29 5.50 3.10
C LEU A 104 0.53 6.48 4.26
N SER A 105 0.73 5.96 5.47
CA SER A 105 1.08 6.78 6.63
C SER A 105 2.45 7.45 6.48
N TYR A 106 3.44 6.75 5.92
CA TYR A 106 4.75 7.34 5.60
C TYR A 106 4.66 8.40 4.51
N LEU A 107 3.95 8.12 3.42
CA LEU A 107 3.83 9.06 2.30
C LEU A 107 3.03 10.30 2.70
N ALA A 108 1.88 10.13 3.36
CA ALA A 108 1.04 11.25 3.76
C ALA A 108 1.60 12.03 4.97
N GLY A 109 2.40 11.36 5.81
CA GLY A 109 3.12 11.96 6.93
C GLY A 109 4.34 12.78 6.51
N ASP A 110 4.90 12.52 5.32
CA ASP A 110 6.04 13.24 4.80
C ASP A 110 5.67 14.68 4.43
N ARG A 111 6.19 15.65 5.19
CA ARG A 111 5.93 17.08 4.97
C ARG A 111 6.52 17.60 3.65
N LYS A 112 7.56 16.93 3.13
CA LYS A 112 8.25 17.29 1.88
C LYS A 112 7.50 16.79 0.65
N LEU A 113 6.63 15.78 0.78
CA LEU A 113 5.86 15.26 -0.35
C LEU A 113 4.70 16.20 -0.68
N ARG A 114 4.93 17.15 -1.60
CA ARG A 114 3.96 18.18 -2.01
C ARG A 114 3.72 18.24 -3.52
N SER A 115 4.45 17.45 -4.29
CA SER A 115 4.34 17.36 -5.74
C SER A 115 4.57 15.92 -6.22
N ILE A 116 4.32 15.65 -7.51
CA ILE A 116 4.70 14.39 -8.14
C ILE A 116 6.23 14.22 -8.20
N ALA A 117 6.99 15.31 -8.35
CA ALA A 117 8.44 15.27 -8.37
C ALA A 117 9.00 14.77 -7.03
N ASP A 118 8.42 15.20 -5.90
CA ASP A 118 8.82 14.71 -4.57
C ASP A 118 8.55 13.21 -4.39
N LEU A 119 7.45 12.71 -4.96
CA LEU A 119 7.11 11.29 -4.95
C LEU A 119 8.14 10.48 -5.77
N ILE A 120 8.49 10.96 -6.97
CA ILE A 120 9.49 10.32 -7.84
C ILE A 120 10.87 10.33 -7.16
N ASN A 121 11.28 11.44 -6.57
CA ASN A 121 12.56 11.56 -5.85
C ASN A 121 12.69 10.58 -4.67
N ARG A 122 11.59 10.03 -4.15
CA ARG A 122 11.65 8.95 -3.15
C ARG A 122 12.03 7.60 -3.76
N ALA A 123 11.67 7.34 -5.01
CA ALA A 123 12.04 6.10 -5.70
C ALA A 123 13.55 6.04 -5.97
N ASP A 124 14.17 7.18 -6.27
CA ASP A 124 15.61 7.26 -6.60
C ASP A 124 16.54 7.03 -5.40
N ARG A 125 16.03 7.10 -4.17
CA ARG A 125 16.84 6.84 -2.94
C ARG A 125 17.08 5.36 -2.67
N ALA A 126 16.61 4.46 -3.53
CA ALA A 126 16.79 3.02 -3.42
C ALA A 126 18.06 2.51 -4.12
N VAL A 127 19.02 3.40 -4.45
CA VAL A 127 20.36 3.06 -4.97
C VAL A 127 21.44 3.60 -4.04
#